data_AF-A0A7T7R5B8-F1
#
_entry.id   AF-A0A7T7R5B8-F1
#
_cell.length_a   1.000
_cell.length_b   1.000
_cell.length_c   1.000
_cell.angle_alpha   90.00
_cell.angle_beta   90.00
_cell.angle_gamma   90.00
#
_symmetry.space_group_name_H-M   'P 1'
#
loop_
_entity.id
_entity.type
_entity.pdbx_description
1 polymer ?
#
loop_
_entity_poly.entity_id
_entity_poly.type
_entity_poly.pdbx_seq_one_letter_code
_entity_poly.pdbx_strand_id
1 'polypeptide(L)' 'MPYSLDIGSFYPMYSNVFIVAGIKYFRLNKAKVKQNQEGSGSLFGMLSSVNHNKAVVYSLKPGYRF' A
#
# COMPACT_ATOMS: atom_id res chain seq x y z
N MET A 1 -12.95 4.77 2.09
CA MET A 1 -12.00 5.35 3.05
C MET A 1 -10.70 4.60 2.92
N PRO A 2 -9.56 5.29 2.78
CA PRO A 2 -8.25 4.65 2.75
C PRO A 2 -7.95 4.10 4.13
N TYR A 3 -7.32 2.93 4.21
CA TYR A 3 -6.86 2.38 5.48
C TYR A 3 -5.48 1.76 5.34
N SER A 4 -4.69 1.87 6.41
CA SER A 4 -3.40 1.22 6.58
C SER A 4 -3.48 0.32 7.80
N LEU A 5 -2.96 -0.90 7.68
CA LEU A 5 -2.77 -1.81 8.79
C LEU A 5 -1.30 -2.25 8.81
N ASP A 6 -0.68 -2.17 9.97
CA ASP A 6 0.73 -2.46 10.17
C ASP A 6 0.89 -3.47 11.30
N ILE A 7 1.67 -4.51 11.05
CA ILE A 7 2.09 -5.48 12.07
C ILE A 7 3.58 -5.69 11.91
N GLY A 8 4.31 -5.62 13.02
CA GLY A 8 5.75 -5.82 13.02
C GLY A 8 6.24 -6.51 14.29
N SER A 9 7.41 -7.13 14.15
CA SER A 9 8.13 -7.83 15.21
C SER A 9 9.52 -7.20 15.36
N PHE A 10 9.97 -7.16 16.61
CA PHE A 10 11.29 -6.68 16.99
C PHE A 10 12.06 -7.84 17.64
N TYR A 11 13.29 -8.07 17.19
CA TYR A 11 14.17 -9.10 17.75
C TYR A 11 15.53 -8.48 18.13
N PRO A 12 15.87 -8.41 19.42
CA PRO A 12 17.19 -8.01 19.86
C PRO A 12 18.19 -9.15 19.58
N MET A 13 19.29 -8.86 18.88
CA MET A 13 20.36 -9.83 18.62
C MET A 13 21.52 -9.69 19.61
N TYR A 14 21.94 -8.45 19.85
CA TYR A 14 22.99 -8.09 20.81
C TYR A 14 22.55 -6.83 21.56
N SER A 15 23.30 -6.42 22.60
CA SER A 15 22.98 -5.24 23.41
C SER A 15 22.68 -3.99 22.57
N ASN A 16 23.35 -3.84 21.42
CA ASN A 16 23.25 -2.67 20.56
C ASN A 16 22.73 -2.99 19.16
N VAL A 17 22.40 -4.24 18.84
CA VAL A 17 21.98 -4.65 17.49
C VAL A 17 20.63 -5.35 17.55
N PHE A 18 19.71 -4.95 16.68
CA PHE A 18 18.38 -5.53 16.60
C PHE A 18 17.93 -5.70 15.16
N ILE A 19 16.94 -6.57 14.94
CA ILE A 19 16.28 -6.76 13.66
C ILE A 19 14.81 -6.38 13.83
N VAL A 20 14.29 -5.63 12.88
CA VAL A 20 12.86 -5.32 12.76
C VAL A 20 12.35 -5.97 11.49
N ALA A 21 11.25 -6.72 11.61
CA ALA A 21 10.50 -7.25 10.49
C ALA A 21 9.07 -6.71 10.56
N GLY A 22 8.45 -6.41 9.42
CA GLY A 22 7.10 -5.88 9.41
C GLY A 22 6.38 -6.07 8.08
N ILE A 23 5.07 -6.20 8.18
CA ILE A 23 4.15 -6.31 7.06
C ILE A 23 3.15 -5.17 7.16
N LYS A 24 2.98 -4.45 6.06
CA LYS A 24 2.11 -3.29 5.95
C LYS A 24 1.12 -3.49 4.82
N TYR A 25 -0.16 -3.40 5.14
CA TYR A 25 -1.25 -3.46 4.20
C TYR A 25 -1.85 -2.07 4.00
N PHE A 26 -2.01 -1.67 2.75
CA PHE A 26 -2.67 -0.42 2.39
C PHE A 26 -3.82 -0.66 1.43
N ARG A 27 -4.91 0.06 1.64
CA ARG A 27 -5.95 0.26 0.64
C ARG A 27 -6.09 1.75 0.38
N LEU A 28 -5.82 2.21 -0.84
CA LEU A 28 -6.01 3.62 -1.18
C LEU A 28 -7.47 3.85 -1.63
N ASN A 29 -7.85 5.10 -1.86
CA ASN A 29 -9.17 5.42 -2.38
C ASN A 29 -9.22 5.18 -3.89
N LYS A 30 -10.32 4.58 -4.39
CA LYS A 30 -10.47 4.33 -5.82
C LYS A 30 -10.63 5.70 -6.51
N ALA A 31 -9.61 6.11 -7.26
CA ALA A 31 -9.74 7.27 -8.12
C ALA A 31 -10.69 6.89 -9.28
N LYS A 32 -11.77 7.65 -9.43
CA LYS A 32 -12.59 7.60 -10.66
C LYS A 32 -11.76 8.28 -11.74
N VAL A 33 -11.08 7.50 -12.57
CA VAL A 33 -10.39 8.05 -13.74
C VAL A 33 -11.47 8.37 -14.77
N LYS A 34 -11.66 9.66 -15.09
CA LYS A 34 -12.38 10.06 -16.31
C LYS A 34 -11.45 9.72 -17.46
N GLN A 35 -11.64 8.57 -18.10
CA GLN A 35 -11.09 8.38 -19.45
C GLN A 35 -11.78 9.44 -20.32
N ASN A 36 -11.02 10.42 -20.80
CA ASN A 36 -11.50 11.31 -21.85
C ASN A 36 -11.77 10.44 -23.08
N GLN A 37 -13.03 10.03 -23.23
CA GLN A 37 -13.56 9.43 -24.42
C GLN A 37 -13.81 10.59 -25.41
N GLU A 38 -12.76 11.03 -26.10
CA GLU A 38 -12.92 11.76 -27.35
C GLU A 38 -13.42 10.75 -28.39
N GLY A 39 -14.73 10.55 -28.46
CA GLY A 39 -15.33 9.58 -29.35
C GLY A 39 -16.82 9.40 -29.08
N SER A 40 -17.62 10.20 -29.77
CA SER A 40 -19.05 10.04 -30.08
C SER A 40 -19.77 8.85 -29.42
N GLY A 41 -20.68 9.17 -28.48
CA GLY A 41 -21.90 8.40 -28.23
C GLY A 41 -21.79 7.17 -27.32
N SER A 42 -21.82 7.37 -25.99
CA SER A 42 -22.54 6.51 -25.04
C SER A 42 -22.41 7.09 -23.61
N LEU A 43 -23.52 7.56 -23.04
CA LEU A 43 -23.59 8.24 -21.72
C LEU A 43 -23.36 7.33 -20.50
N PHE A 44 -22.93 6.08 -20.69
CA PHE A 44 -22.65 5.13 -19.60
C PHE A 44 -21.38 4.31 -19.86
N GLY A 45 -20.29 4.98 -20.21
CA GLY A 45 -18.95 4.39 -20.14
C GLY A 45 -18.64 4.00 -18.70
N MET A 46 -18.66 2.70 -18.42
CA MET A 46 -18.26 2.09 -17.16
C MET A 46 -16.91 2.67 -16.73
N LEU A 47 -16.96 3.61 -15.78
CA LEU A 47 -15.79 4.28 -15.21
C LEU A 47 -14.77 3.19 -14.85
N SER A 48 -13.63 3.17 -15.57
CA SER A 48 -12.55 2.23 -15.32
C SER A 48 -12.01 2.47 -13.92
N SER A 49 -12.61 1.79 -12.95
CA SER A 49 -12.20 1.80 -11.56
C SER A 49 -10.83 1.14 -11.53
N VAL A 50 -9.78 1.89 -11.17
CA VAL A 50 -8.45 1.35 -10.89
C VAL A 50 -8.61 0.14 -9.96
N ASN A 51 -8.47 -1.07 -10.53
CA ASN A 51 -8.93 -2.31 -9.92
C ASN A 51 -7.95 -2.77 -8.81
N HIS A 52 -6.69 -2.36 -8.91
CA HIS A 52 -5.63 -2.70 -7.97
C HIS A 52 -5.37 -1.52 -7.02
N ASN A 53 -6.19 -1.41 -5.99
CA ASN A 53 -6.08 -0.35 -4.99
C ASN A 53 -5.69 -0.88 -3.60
N LYS A 54 -5.02 -2.02 -3.61
CA LYS A 54 -4.55 -2.73 -2.42
C LYS A 54 -3.08 -3.00 -2.64
N ALA A 55 -2.25 -2.71 -1.64
CA ALA A 55 -0.82 -2.95 -1.68
C ALA A 55 -0.40 -3.62 -0.36
N VAL A 56 0.54 -4.56 -0.46
CA VAL A 56 1.18 -5.19 0.70
C VAL A 56 2.67 -4.95 0.60
N VAL A 57 3.27 -4.46 1.67
CA VAL A 57 4.70 -4.17 1.77
C VAL A 57 5.30 -5.02 2.87
N TYR A 58 6.39 -5.71 2.55
CA TYR A 58 7.19 -6.47 3.49
C TYR A 58 8.48 -5.71 3.76
N SER A 59 8.92 -5.67 5.00
CA SER A 59 10.14 -4.98 5.40
C SER A 59 10.95 -5.83 6.37
N LEU A 60 12.26 -5.85 6.18
CA LEU A 60 13.23 -6.44 7.09
C LEU A 60 14.41 -5.46 7.18
N LYS A 61 14.74 -5.02 8.40
CA LYS A 61 15.77 -4.00 8.63
C LYS A 61 16.63 -4.37 9.85
N PRO A 62 17.96 -4.44 9.72
CA PRO A 62 18.83 -4.39 10.88
C PRO A 62 18.90 -2.96 11.44
N GLY A 63 19.09 -2.82 12.74
CA GLY A 63 19.24 -1.56 13.44
C GLY A 63 20.33 -1.63 14.50
N TYR A 64 20.95 -0.49 14.78
CA TYR A 64 21.95 -0.31 15.82
C TYR A 64 21.51 0.78 16.81
N ARG A 65 21.69 0.56 18.11
CA ARG A 65 21.43 1.54 19.17
C ARG A 65 22.74 1.92 19.85
N PHE A 66 23.12 3.20 19.74
CA PHE A 66 24.29 3.79 20.40
C PHE A 66 24.00 4.12 21.87
#